data_AF-A0A366XT98-F1
#
_entry.id   AF-A0A366XT98-F1
#
_cell.length_a   1.000
_cell.length_b   1.000
_cell.length_c   1.000
_cell.angle_alpha   90.00
_cell.angle_beta   90.00
_cell.angle_gamma   90.00
#
_symmetry.space_group_name_H-M   'P 1'
#
loop_
_entity.id
_entity.type
_entity.pdbx_description
1 polymer ?
#
loop_
_entity_poly.entity_id
_entity_poly.type
_entity_poly.pdbx_seq_one_letter_code
_entity_poly.pdbx_strand_id
1 'polypeptide(L)'
;MTKTYTYPCVFYYESDRKRKNEYRIHICFPDFIQAGIPASIVSHNKDKVHMAAQELLEDTLEILTEEKEQLPQATLSLEDIMIDRRVYFDKLGSPFRIEIEHISAVWAKKQKREVVEKVEVEVEEVIEAGKQLSSILSGRIQNNKCIISSIGGVPIREGAYSSDKLRSLYRAINSEGESIALNFSGKRIELNREQSLMLRDELVMIADELDKSDD
;
A
#
# COMPACT_ATOMS: atom_id res chain seq x y z
N MET A 1 14.78 -5.82 21.64
CA MET A 1 13.69 -5.14 22.37
C MET A 1 12.82 -4.46 21.33
N THR A 2 11.55 -4.87 21.26
CA THR A 2 10.50 -4.19 20.48
C THR A 2 10.00 -3.01 21.29
N LYS A 3 9.93 -1.82 20.67
CA LYS A 3 9.32 -0.63 21.26
C LYS A 3 8.14 -0.21 20.39
N THR A 4 7.01 0.06 21.02
CA THR A 4 5.84 0.63 20.36
C THR A 4 5.89 2.15 20.52
N TYR A 5 5.72 2.86 19.43
CA TYR A 5 5.64 4.31 19.39
C TYR A 5 4.26 4.72 18.92
N THR A 6 3.65 5.68 19.60
CA THR A 6 2.31 6.17 19.28
C THR A 6 2.37 7.68 19.15
N TYR A 7 1.94 8.20 18.00
CA TYR A 7 1.91 9.63 17.71
C TYR A 7 0.56 10.03 17.14
N PRO A 8 0.11 11.26 17.42
CA PRO A 8 -1.05 11.81 16.74
C PRO A 8 -0.76 12.07 15.27
N CYS A 9 -1.74 11.78 14.43
CA CYS A 9 -1.73 11.99 12.99
C CYS A 9 -2.96 12.79 12.59
N VAL A 10 -2.79 13.73 11.66
CA VAL A 10 -3.87 14.56 11.12
C VAL A 10 -4.13 14.18 9.67
N PHE A 11 -5.40 13.96 9.35
CA PHE A 11 -5.90 13.62 8.03
C PHE A 11 -6.75 14.76 7.49
N TYR A 12 -6.27 15.44 6.45
CA TYR A 12 -7.03 16.51 5.77
C TYR A 12 -7.65 15.97 4.49
N TYR A 13 -8.98 15.92 4.45
CA TYR A 13 -9.73 15.46 3.29
C TYR A 13 -10.09 16.63 2.40
N GLU A 14 -9.66 16.55 1.15
CA GLU A 14 -9.87 17.53 0.10
C GLU A 14 -10.57 16.91 -1.10
N SER A 15 -11.38 17.71 -1.78
CA SER A 15 -11.92 17.36 -3.09
C SER A 15 -10.84 17.57 -4.15
N ASP A 16 -10.54 16.57 -4.98
CA ASP A 16 -9.62 16.77 -6.09
C ASP A 16 -10.29 17.60 -7.19
N ARG A 17 -9.93 18.89 -7.25
CA ARG A 17 -10.51 19.83 -8.23
C ARG A 17 -10.19 19.46 -9.69
N LYS A 18 -9.15 18.66 -9.92
CA LYS A 18 -8.75 18.22 -11.27
C LYS A 18 -9.50 16.97 -11.72
N ARG A 19 -10.07 16.20 -10.78
CA ARG A 19 -10.75 14.93 -11.05
C ARG A 19 -12.10 14.89 -10.33
N LYS A 20 -13.19 15.04 -11.09
CA LYS A 20 -14.56 15.05 -10.54
C LYS A 20 -14.81 13.79 -9.70
N ASN A 21 -15.29 13.98 -8.46
CA ASN A 21 -15.60 12.93 -7.48
C ASN A 21 -14.39 12.15 -6.93
N GLU A 22 -13.17 12.63 -7.13
CA GLU A 22 -11.99 12.06 -6.46
C GLU A 22 -11.65 12.87 -5.20
N TYR A 23 -11.05 12.16 -4.24
CA TYR A 23 -10.63 12.72 -2.96
C TYR A 23 -9.12 12.66 -2.85
N ARG A 24 -8.57 13.62 -2.12
CA ARG A 24 -7.18 13.66 -1.71
C ARG A 24 -7.14 13.76 -0.20
N ILE A 25 -6.29 12.96 0.42
CA ILE A 25 -6.14 12.93 1.87
C ILE A 25 -4.69 13.24 2.18
N HIS A 26 -4.44 14.42 2.75
CA HIS A 26 -3.13 14.76 3.26
C HIS A 26 -2.99 14.19 4.66
N ILE A 27 -1.95 13.38 4.86
CA ILE A 27 -1.64 12.71 6.12
C ILE A 27 -0.39 13.39 6.66
N CYS A 28 -0.40 13.82 7.92
CA CYS A 28 0.79 14.37 8.53
C CYS A 28 0.91 14.07 10.01
N PHE A 29 2.15 14.00 10.49
CA PHE A 29 2.45 13.91 11.91
C PHE A 29 2.94 15.28 12.43
N PRO A 30 2.07 16.05 13.11
CA PRO A 30 2.37 17.43 13.49
C PRO A 30 3.59 17.55 14.41
N ASP A 31 3.78 16.63 15.35
CA ASP A 31 4.92 16.65 16.29
C ASP A 31 6.26 16.55 15.57
N PHE A 32 6.33 15.72 14.52
CA PHE A 32 7.52 15.59 13.69
C PHE A 32 7.75 16.84 12.83
N ILE A 33 6.70 17.38 12.22
CA ILE A 33 6.80 18.60 11.40
C ILE A 33 7.26 19.80 12.23
N GLN A 34 6.74 19.95 13.45
CA GLN A 34 7.17 21.00 14.39
C GLN A 34 8.64 20.85 14.79
N ALA A 35 9.13 19.61 14.87
CA ALA A 35 10.55 19.31 15.08
C ALA A 35 11.42 19.47 13.81
N GLY A 36 10.84 19.87 12.67
CA GLY A 36 11.54 20.07 11.40
C GLY A 36 11.68 18.80 10.55
N ILE A 37 10.99 17.71 10.92
CA ILE A 37 11.07 16.42 10.25
C ILE A 37 9.91 16.31 9.25
N PRO A 38 10.17 16.03 7.96
CA PRO A 38 9.14 16.01 6.92
C PRO A 38 8.30 14.72 6.97
N ALA A 39 7.44 14.59 7.97
CA ALA A 39 6.55 13.45 8.17
C ALA A 39 5.14 13.72 7.61
N SER A 40 5.04 13.84 6.29
CA SER A 40 3.74 13.99 5.61
C SER A 40 3.69 13.29 4.26
N ILE A 41 2.52 12.74 3.92
CA ILE A 41 2.26 12.06 2.64
C ILE A 41 0.84 12.39 2.15
N VAL A 42 0.55 12.08 0.88
CA VAL A 42 -0.78 12.23 0.29
C VAL A 42 -1.29 10.86 -0.15
N SER A 43 -2.52 10.53 0.22
CA SER A 43 -3.23 9.35 -0.25
C SER A 43 -4.49 9.73 -1.03
N HIS A 44 -4.80 8.96 -2.06
CA HIS A 44 -6.05 9.06 -2.83
C HIS A 44 -7.06 7.96 -2.46
N ASN A 45 -6.68 7.08 -1.54
CA ASN A 45 -7.50 5.95 -1.13
C ASN A 45 -7.84 6.06 0.35
N LYS A 46 -9.12 6.31 0.64
CA LYS A 46 -9.64 6.40 2.01
C LYS A 46 -9.48 5.09 2.77
N ASP A 47 -9.64 3.95 2.11
CA ASP A 47 -9.59 2.63 2.77
C ASP A 47 -8.16 2.23 3.17
N LYS A 48 -7.15 2.84 2.55
CA LYS A 48 -5.73 2.60 2.85
C LYS A 48 -5.07 3.73 3.64
N VAL A 49 -5.82 4.74 4.05
CA VAL A 49 -5.25 5.95 4.64
C VAL A 49 -4.53 5.68 5.96
N HIS A 50 -5.06 4.78 6.81
CA HIS A 50 -4.43 4.43 8.09
C HIS A 50 -3.16 3.60 7.90
N MET A 51 -3.14 2.69 6.92
CA MET A 51 -1.93 1.94 6.57
C MET A 51 -0.82 2.87 6.10
N ALA A 52 -1.15 3.81 5.21
CA ALA A 52 -0.18 4.80 4.72
C ALA A 52 0.36 5.69 5.85
N ALA A 53 -0.47 6.03 6.84
CA ALA A 53 -0.03 6.76 8.03
C ALA A 53 0.91 5.92 8.89
N GLN A 54 0.62 4.62 9.05
CA GLN A 54 1.47 3.71 9.82
C GLN A 54 2.84 3.49 9.16
N GLU A 55 2.86 3.23 7.84
CA GLU A 55 4.09 3.09 7.06
C GLU A 55 4.95 4.36 7.17
N LEU A 56 4.35 5.54 6.99
CA LEU A 56 5.04 6.82 7.17
C LEU A 56 5.66 6.96 8.56
N LEU A 57 4.96 6.53 9.62
CA LEU A 57 5.48 6.57 10.98
C LEU A 57 6.65 5.59 11.17
N GLU A 58 6.54 4.37 10.64
CA GLU A 58 7.60 3.35 10.68
C GLU A 58 8.87 3.84 9.98
N ASP A 59 8.73 4.36 8.75
CA ASP A 59 9.85 4.90 7.97
C ASP A 59 10.51 6.08 8.68
N THR A 60 9.70 7.01 9.22
CA THR A 60 10.22 8.18 9.94
C THR A 60 11.00 7.76 11.19
N LEU A 61 10.49 6.77 11.95
CA LEU A 61 11.17 6.25 13.14
C LEU A 61 12.46 5.51 12.78
N GLU A 62 12.49 4.79 11.65
CA GLU A 62 13.69 4.12 11.16
C GLU A 62 14.78 5.14 10.84
N ILE A 63 14.48 6.14 10.01
CA ILE A 63 15.42 7.20 9.61
C ILE A 63 16.02 7.91 10.82
N LEU A 64 15.18 8.41 11.74
CA LEU A 64 15.66 9.14 12.92
C LEU A 64 16.52 8.26 13.83
N THR A 65 16.21 6.97 13.91
CA THR A 65 17.00 6.05 14.72
C THR A 65 18.35 5.73 14.06
N GLU A 66 18.40 5.61 12.72
CA GLU A 66 19.63 5.41 11.95
C GLU A 66 20.55 6.63 12.03
N GLU A 67 19.98 7.82 11.88
CA GLU A 67 20.69 9.10 11.96
C GLU A 67 21.06 9.50 13.40
N LYS A 68 20.61 8.72 14.40
CA LYS A 68 20.76 9.00 15.85
C LYS A 68 20.17 10.34 16.25
N GLU A 69 19.15 10.79 15.52
CA GLU A 69 18.40 11.97 15.87
C GLU A 69 17.46 11.69 17.04
N GLN A 70 17.11 12.75 17.77
CA GLN A 70 16.21 12.65 18.90
C GLN A 70 14.77 12.56 18.40
N LEU A 71 14.06 11.51 18.82
CA LEU A 71 12.63 11.40 18.54
C LEU A 71 11.86 12.55 19.22
N PRO A 72 10.97 13.25 18.51
CA PRO A 72 10.14 14.28 19.11
C PRO A 72 9.24 13.68 20.20
N GLN A 73 8.85 14.49 21.18
CA GLN A 73 7.90 14.02 22.19
C GLN A 73 6.49 13.97 21.56
N ALA A 74 5.83 12.82 21.67
CA ALA A 74 4.45 12.68 21.21
C ALA A 74 3.50 13.55 22.04
N THR A 75 2.65 14.33 21.38
CA THR A 75 1.54 15.03 22.01
C THR A 75 0.53 13.99 22.49
N LEU A 76 0.23 13.99 23.80
CA LEU A 76 -0.59 12.94 24.44
C LEU A 76 -2.10 13.16 24.29
N SER A 77 -2.53 14.42 24.22
CA SER A 77 -3.94 14.79 24.06
C SER A 77 -4.21 15.23 22.64
N LEU A 78 -5.26 14.68 22.02
CA LEU A 78 -5.65 15.11 20.69
C LEU A 78 -6.11 16.57 20.65
N GLU A 79 -6.55 17.11 21.79
CA GLU A 79 -7.03 18.50 21.94
C GLU A 79 -5.89 19.54 21.83
N ASP A 80 -4.67 19.12 22.16
CA ASP A 80 -3.49 20.00 22.19
C ASP A 80 -2.78 20.05 20.82
N ILE A 81 -3.26 19.29 19.84
CA ILE A 81 -2.65 19.22 18.51
C ILE A 81 -2.91 20.52 17.75
N MET A 82 -1.82 21.20 17.39
CA MET A 82 -1.89 22.35 16.51
C MET A 82 -2.18 21.90 15.07
N ILE A 83 -3.40 22.20 14.60
CA ILE A 83 -3.81 22.00 13.21
C ILE A 83 -3.33 23.19 12.37
N ASP A 84 -2.28 23.01 11.59
CA ASP A 84 -1.84 24.03 10.64
C ASP A 84 -2.63 23.94 9.32
N ARG A 85 -3.57 24.87 9.16
CA ARG A 85 -4.40 25.02 7.95
C ARG A 85 -3.78 25.93 6.88
N ARG A 86 -2.52 26.32 7.02
CA ARG A 86 -1.82 27.23 6.10
C ARG A 86 -0.74 26.51 5.30
N VAL A 87 0.01 25.62 5.95
CA VAL A 87 1.18 24.94 5.34
C VAL A 87 0.86 24.11 4.08
N TYR A 88 -0.38 23.62 3.93
CA TYR A 88 -0.75 22.76 2.80
C TYR A 88 -1.75 23.37 1.79
N PHE A 89 -2.40 24.50 2.13
CA PHE A 89 -3.64 24.92 1.47
C PHE A 89 -3.52 26.19 0.62
N ASP A 90 -2.34 26.81 0.55
CA ASP A 90 -2.16 28.07 -0.17
C ASP A 90 -2.43 27.97 -1.70
N LYS A 91 -2.60 26.76 -2.26
CA LYS A 91 -2.91 26.56 -3.69
C LYS A 91 -3.96 25.47 -4.00
N LEU A 92 -4.37 24.67 -3.03
CA LEU A 92 -5.24 23.51 -3.18
C LEU A 92 -6.31 23.61 -2.10
N GLY A 93 -7.58 23.39 -2.46
CA GLY A 93 -8.73 23.89 -1.73
C GLY A 93 -8.76 23.55 -0.23
N SER A 94 -9.44 24.39 0.56
CA SER A 94 -9.68 24.14 1.99
C SER A 94 -10.22 22.73 2.24
N PRO A 95 -9.73 22.02 3.26
CA PRO A 95 -10.18 20.66 3.55
C PRO A 95 -11.64 20.71 3.99
N PHE A 96 -12.46 19.80 3.46
CA PHE A 96 -13.88 19.72 3.84
C PHE A 96 -14.09 18.86 5.09
N ARG A 97 -13.10 18.02 5.45
CA ARG A 97 -13.09 17.22 6.68
C ARG A 97 -11.65 17.13 7.19
N ILE A 98 -11.50 17.18 8.51
CA ILE A 98 -10.24 16.94 9.21
C ILE A 98 -10.50 15.86 10.25
N GLU A 99 -9.67 14.83 10.26
CA GLU A 99 -9.70 13.76 11.26
C GLU A 99 -8.36 13.73 11.97
N ILE A 100 -8.38 13.39 13.26
CA ILE A 100 -7.18 13.30 14.08
C ILE A 100 -7.23 11.99 14.84
N GLU A 101 -6.19 11.19 14.73
CA GLU A 101 -6.12 9.88 15.39
C GLU A 101 -4.72 9.58 15.87
N HIS A 102 -4.61 8.68 16.85
CA HIS A 102 -3.32 8.12 17.25
C HIS A 102 -2.95 6.96 16.33
N ILE A 103 -1.77 7.03 15.73
CA ILE A 103 -1.18 5.95 14.94
C ILE A 103 -0.05 5.34 15.75
N SER A 104 -0.03 4.01 15.80
CA SER A 104 0.98 3.25 16.54
C SER A 104 1.83 2.42 15.58
N ALA A 105 3.14 2.45 15.76
CA ALA A 105 4.11 1.68 15.01
C ALA A 105 4.98 0.85 15.96
N VAL A 106 5.29 -0.39 15.58
CA VAL A 106 6.18 -1.26 16.36
C VAL A 106 7.57 -1.24 15.74
N TRP A 107 8.52 -0.62 16.42
CA TRP A 107 9.91 -0.67 16.02
C TRP A 107 10.61 -1.87 16.65
N ALA A 108 11.04 -2.81 15.81
CA ALA A 108 11.96 -3.87 16.19
C ALA A 108 13.37 -3.46 15.76
N LYS A 109 14.28 -3.31 16.73
CA LYS A 109 15.71 -3.07 16.49
C LYS A 109 16.29 -4.25 15.68
N LYS A 110 16.23 -4.19 14.34
CA LYS A 110 16.89 -5.15 13.46
C LYS A 110 18.40 -4.99 13.66
N GLN A 111 19.03 -5.98 14.30
CA GLN A 111 20.49 -6.12 14.20
C GLN A 111 20.83 -6.48 12.74
N LYS A 112 21.01 -5.46 11.90
CA LYS A 112 21.69 -5.60 10.61
C LYS A 112 23.13 -5.12 10.79
N ARG A 113 24.00 -6.01 11.25
CA ARG A 113 25.46 -5.87 11.15
C ARG A 113 26.00 -7.22 10.71
N GLU A 114 26.82 -7.20 9.66
CA GLU A 114 27.56 -8.33 9.06
C GLU A 114 26.82 -9.26 8.07
N VAL A 115 26.30 -8.74 6.95
CA VAL A 115 26.22 -9.50 5.68
C VAL A 115 26.36 -8.54 4.48
N VAL A 116 27.35 -7.63 4.48
CA VAL A 116 27.49 -6.64 3.38
C VAL A 116 28.66 -6.94 2.44
N GLU A 117 29.61 -7.80 2.81
CA GLU A 117 30.90 -7.86 2.09
C GLU A 117 31.22 -9.17 1.33
N LYS A 118 30.28 -10.12 1.21
CA LYS A 118 30.56 -11.39 0.49
C LYS A 118 29.55 -11.83 -0.56
N VAL A 119 28.48 -11.07 -0.81
CA VAL A 119 27.40 -11.48 -1.73
C VAL A 119 27.50 -10.81 -3.11
N GLU A 120 28.50 -9.95 -3.36
CA GLU A 120 28.70 -9.29 -4.66
C GLU A 120 29.11 -10.23 -5.81
N VAL A 121 29.36 -11.53 -5.55
CA VAL A 121 29.84 -12.46 -6.58
C VAL A 121 28.80 -13.52 -6.98
N GLU A 122 27.66 -13.64 -6.30
CA GLU A 122 26.55 -14.54 -6.69
C GLU A 122 25.39 -13.78 -7.35
N VAL A 123 25.70 -12.65 -8.00
CA VAL A 123 24.73 -11.68 -8.55
C VAL A 123 24.10 -12.12 -9.88
N GLU A 124 24.47 -13.28 -10.44
CA GLU A 124 23.92 -13.75 -11.73
C GLU A 124 22.98 -14.98 -11.66
N GLU A 125 22.89 -15.72 -10.54
CA GLU A 125 22.08 -16.96 -10.50
C GLU A 125 20.97 -17.02 -9.43
N VAL A 126 20.82 -16.02 -8.55
CA VAL A 126 19.76 -16.02 -7.52
C VAL A 126 18.95 -14.72 -7.54
N ILE A 127 18.41 -14.39 -8.71
CA ILE A 127 17.21 -13.55 -8.81
C ILE A 127 16.02 -14.51 -8.71
N GLU A 128 15.02 -14.19 -7.88
CA GLU A 128 13.72 -14.88 -7.70
C GLU A 128 13.51 -15.73 -6.44
N ALA A 129 13.69 -15.16 -5.25
CA ALA A 129 12.81 -15.49 -4.11
C ALA A 129 12.91 -14.40 -3.04
N GLY A 130 11.90 -13.52 -2.95
CA GLY A 130 11.75 -12.64 -1.79
C GLY A 130 11.34 -11.19 -2.07
N LYS A 131 11.05 -10.79 -3.31
CA LYS A 131 10.08 -9.70 -3.50
C LYS A 131 8.74 -10.26 -3.02
N GLN A 132 8.29 -9.82 -1.85
CA GLN A 132 6.89 -9.93 -1.49
C GLN A 132 6.13 -8.98 -2.42
N LEU A 133 5.92 -9.42 -3.66
CA LEU A 133 5.02 -8.81 -4.62
C LEU A 133 3.66 -8.81 -3.93
N SER A 134 3.20 -7.64 -3.49
CA SER A 134 1.82 -7.47 -3.04
C SER A 134 0.91 -8.04 -4.13
N SER A 135 0.18 -9.11 -3.80
CA SER A 135 -0.65 -9.84 -4.75
C SER A 135 -1.53 -8.87 -5.54
N ILE A 136 -1.52 -8.98 -6.87
CA ILE A 136 -2.31 -8.13 -7.77
C ILE A 136 -3.79 -8.50 -7.68
N LEU A 137 -4.11 -9.76 -7.33
CA LEU A 137 -5.45 -10.20 -7.04
C LEU A 137 -5.75 -10.08 -5.54
N SER A 138 -7.01 -9.83 -5.20
CA SER A 138 -7.47 -10.14 -3.85
C SER A 138 -8.79 -10.88 -3.96
N GLY A 139 -8.92 -11.90 -3.13
CA GLY A 139 -10.00 -12.86 -3.24
C GLY A 139 -9.89 -13.98 -2.22
N ARG A 140 -10.80 -14.95 -2.34
CA ARG A 140 -10.81 -16.16 -1.51
C ARG A 140 -11.17 -17.36 -2.36
N ILE A 141 -10.67 -18.54 -1.99
CA ILE A 141 -11.13 -19.80 -2.56
C ILE A 141 -12.29 -20.32 -1.71
N GLN A 142 -13.41 -20.64 -2.36
CA GLN A 142 -14.59 -21.18 -1.71
C GLN A 142 -15.35 -22.11 -2.66
N ASN A 143 -15.68 -23.31 -2.21
CA ASN A 143 -16.43 -24.32 -3.00
C ASN A 143 -15.80 -24.59 -4.38
N ASN A 144 -14.48 -24.82 -4.41
CA ASN A 144 -13.69 -25.01 -5.63
C ASN A 144 -13.86 -23.90 -6.69
N LYS A 145 -14.02 -22.66 -6.22
CA LYS A 145 -14.04 -21.46 -7.05
C LYS A 145 -13.18 -20.39 -6.42
N CYS A 146 -12.46 -19.65 -7.25
CA CYS A 146 -11.82 -18.42 -6.84
C CYS A 146 -12.86 -17.29 -6.90
N ILE A 147 -13.10 -16.64 -5.76
CA ILE A 147 -13.89 -15.43 -5.66
C ILE A 147 -12.94 -14.25 -5.69
N ILE A 148 -12.87 -13.53 -6.81
CA ILE A 148 -12.02 -12.34 -6.96
C ILE A 148 -12.83 -11.10 -6.58
N SER A 149 -12.32 -10.33 -5.62
CA SER A 149 -12.91 -9.08 -5.11
C SER A 149 -12.14 -7.83 -5.55
N SER A 150 -10.87 -7.96 -5.95
CA SER A 150 -10.10 -6.85 -6.55
C SER A 150 -9.00 -7.31 -7.48
N ILE A 151 -8.64 -6.42 -8.42
CA ILE A 151 -7.51 -6.58 -9.36
C ILE A 151 -6.71 -5.27 -9.36
N GLY A 152 -5.40 -5.34 -9.16
CA GLY A 152 -4.52 -4.16 -9.08
C GLY A 152 -4.89 -3.21 -7.94
N GLY A 153 -5.46 -3.74 -6.86
CA GLY A 153 -5.99 -2.93 -5.76
C GLY A 153 -7.30 -2.20 -6.09
N VAL A 154 -7.91 -2.42 -7.26
CA VAL A 154 -9.22 -1.86 -7.62
C VAL A 154 -10.33 -2.82 -7.23
N PRO A 155 -11.28 -2.43 -6.35
CA PRO A 155 -12.39 -3.29 -5.95
C PRO A 155 -13.40 -3.45 -7.09
N ILE A 156 -13.71 -4.72 -7.38
CA ILE A 156 -14.70 -5.17 -8.36
C ILE A 156 -15.87 -5.85 -7.66
N ARG A 157 -16.99 -6.00 -8.38
CA ARG A 157 -18.06 -6.88 -7.92
C ARG A 157 -17.50 -8.30 -7.84
N GLU A 158 -17.68 -8.97 -6.70
CA GLU A 158 -17.20 -10.34 -6.50
C GLU A 158 -17.64 -11.24 -7.68
N GLY A 159 -16.67 -11.84 -8.35
CA GLY A 159 -16.88 -12.80 -9.41
C GLY A 159 -16.35 -14.15 -8.98
N ALA A 160 -17.13 -15.22 -9.21
CA ALA A 160 -16.69 -16.59 -8.95
C ALA A 160 -16.19 -17.23 -10.25
N TYR A 161 -14.94 -17.69 -10.23
CA TYR A 161 -14.23 -18.26 -11.37
C TYR A 161 -13.82 -19.70 -11.06
N SER A 162 -14.12 -20.61 -11.98
CA SER A 162 -13.55 -21.96 -11.99
C SER A 162 -12.12 -21.94 -12.55
N SER A 163 -11.36 -23.02 -12.34
CA SER A 163 -10.01 -23.18 -12.90
C SER A 163 -9.99 -22.93 -14.42
N ASP A 164 -10.91 -23.51 -15.18
CA ASP A 164 -11.03 -23.29 -16.64
C ASP A 164 -11.20 -21.82 -17.05
N LYS A 165 -11.96 -21.05 -16.26
CA LYS A 165 -12.18 -19.62 -16.53
C LYS A 165 -10.94 -18.80 -16.22
N LEU A 166 -10.23 -19.12 -15.14
CA LEU A 166 -8.94 -18.51 -14.82
C LEU A 166 -7.90 -18.85 -15.90
N ARG A 167 -7.91 -20.10 -16.40
CA ARG A 167 -7.06 -20.54 -17.51
C ARG A 167 -7.31 -19.76 -18.79
N SER A 168 -8.58 -19.50 -19.10
CA SER A 168 -8.97 -18.69 -20.25
C SER A 168 -8.52 -17.23 -20.11
N LEU A 169 -8.60 -16.67 -18.89
CA LEU A 169 -8.20 -15.29 -18.61
C LEU A 169 -6.69 -15.09 -18.73
N TYR A 170 -5.86 -15.96 -18.14
CA TYR A 170 -4.41 -15.77 -18.24
C TYR A 170 -3.88 -16.03 -19.66
N ARG A 171 -4.52 -16.92 -20.44
CA ARG A 171 -4.15 -17.15 -21.86
C ARG A 171 -4.47 -15.95 -22.74
N ALA A 172 -5.43 -15.10 -22.34
CA ALA A 172 -5.71 -13.85 -23.03
C ALA A 172 -4.69 -12.75 -22.72
N ILE A 173 -3.84 -12.95 -21.69
CA ILE A 173 -2.73 -12.04 -21.35
C ILE A 173 -1.47 -12.53 -22.08
N ASN A 174 -0.90 -11.69 -22.95
CA ASN A 174 0.32 -12.02 -23.68
C ASN A 174 1.48 -12.34 -22.70
N SER A 175 2.28 -13.37 -23.02
CA SER A 175 3.45 -13.76 -22.23
C SER A 175 4.54 -12.71 -22.14
N GLU A 176 4.56 -11.75 -23.07
CA GLU A 176 5.56 -10.67 -23.08
C GLU A 176 5.20 -9.47 -22.16
N GLY A 177 3.98 -9.46 -21.60
CA GLY A 177 3.52 -8.45 -20.65
C GLY A 177 3.11 -7.14 -21.31
N GLU A 178 2.08 -7.14 -22.15
CA GLU A 178 1.53 -5.89 -22.67
C GLU A 178 0.64 -5.21 -21.64
N SER A 179 0.56 -3.88 -21.68
CA SER A 179 -0.43 -3.15 -20.87
C SER A 179 -1.83 -3.57 -21.30
N ILE A 180 -2.63 -4.07 -20.36
CA ILE A 180 -3.99 -4.58 -20.63
C ILE A 180 -5.04 -3.72 -19.96
N ALA A 181 -6.22 -3.62 -20.60
CA ALA A 181 -7.40 -3.00 -20.03
C ALA A 181 -8.48 -4.06 -19.82
N LEU A 182 -8.82 -4.32 -18.56
CA LEU A 182 -9.84 -5.28 -18.16
C LEU A 182 -11.15 -4.56 -17.88
N ASN A 183 -12.25 -5.04 -18.44
CA ASN A 183 -13.58 -4.50 -18.15
C ASN A 183 -14.34 -5.46 -17.23
N PHE A 184 -14.45 -5.10 -15.96
CA PHE A 184 -15.21 -5.87 -14.97
C PHE A 184 -16.39 -5.07 -14.45
N SER A 185 -17.61 -5.58 -14.67
CA SER A 185 -18.85 -4.97 -14.17
C SER A 185 -19.00 -3.47 -14.50
N GLY A 186 -18.59 -3.07 -15.70
CA GLY A 186 -18.65 -1.67 -16.16
C GLY A 186 -17.51 -0.77 -15.66
N LYS A 187 -16.55 -1.30 -14.89
CA LYS A 187 -15.30 -0.61 -14.55
C LYS A 187 -14.16 -1.07 -15.45
N ARG A 188 -13.42 -0.11 -16.01
CA ARG A 188 -12.19 -0.33 -16.76
C ARG A 188 -11.01 -0.28 -15.81
N ILE A 189 -10.21 -1.34 -15.76
CA ILE A 189 -8.99 -1.47 -14.95
C ILE A 189 -7.84 -1.54 -15.93
N GLU A 190 -6.92 -0.58 -15.85
CA GLU A 190 -5.73 -0.55 -16.69
C GLU A 190 -4.55 -1.06 -15.88
N LEU A 191 -3.87 -2.08 -16.41
CA LEU A 191 -2.69 -2.67 -15.81
C LEU A 191 -1.50 -2.38 -16.70
N ASN A 192 -0.42 -1.91 -16.09
CA ASN A 192 0.85 -1.75 -16.81
C ASN A 192 1.48 -3.13 -17.10
N ARG A 193 2.57 -3.14 -17.86
CA ARG A 193 3.33 -4.35 -18.22
C ARG A 193 3.64 -5.25 -17.02
N GLU A 194 4.21 -4.70 -15.95
CA GLU A 194 4.59 -5.47 -14.76
C GLU A 194 3.36 -6.09 -14.08
N GLN A 195 2.29 -5.30 -13.90
CA GLN A 195 1.03 -5.73 -13.31
C GLN A 195 0.31 -6.79 -14.16
N SER A 196 0.44 -6.73 -15.49
CA SER A 196 -0.14 -7.72 -16.39
C SER A 196 0.53 -9.08 -16.25
N LEU A 197 1.86 -9.11 -16.07
CA LEU A 197 2.63 -10.33 -15.85
C LEU A 197 2.31 -10.92 -14.48
N MET A 198 2.30 -10.09 -13.43
CA MET A 198 1.88 -10.51 -12.09
C MET A 198 0.48 -11.11 -12.10
N LEU A 199 -0.46 -10.51 -12.83
CA LEU A 199 -1.82 -11.03 -12.93
C LEU A 199 -1.86 -12.38 -13.61
N ARG A 200 -1.10 -12.53 -14.69
CA ARG A 200 -0.98 -13.81 -15.41
C ARG A 200 -0.46 -14.90 -14.49
N ASP A 201 0.61 -14.63 -13.75
CA ASP A 201 1.24 -15.62 -12.86
C ASP A 201 0.33 -16.00 -11.69
N GLU A 202 -0.35 -15.03 -11.07
CA GLU A 202 -1.32 -15.32 -10.00
C GLU A 202 -2.53 -16.12 -10.50
N LEU A 203 -3.04 -15.82 -11.70
CA LEU A 203 -4.14 -16.60 -12.28
C LEU A 203 -3.74 -18.05 -12.54
N VAL A 204 -2.50 -18.31 -12.95
CA VAL A 204 -1.97 -19.68 -13.13
C VAL A 204 -1.88 -20.39 -11.78
N MET A 205 -1.27 -19.75 -10.77
CA MET A 205 -1.13 -20.34 -9.43
C MET A 205 -2.48 -20.71 -8.82
N ILE A 206 -3.46 -19.81 -8.90
CA ILE A 206 -4.81 -20.06 -8.36
C ILE A 206 -5.52 -21.18 -9.14
N ALA A 207 -5.37 -21.23 -10.47
CA ALA A 207 -5.98 -22.30 -11.27
C ALA A 207 -5.43 -23.68 -10.89
N ASP A 208 -4.11 -23.79 -10.70
CA ASP A 208 -3.47 -25.04 -10.29
C ASP A 208 -3.80 -25.42 -8.83
N GLU A 209 -4.04 -24.44 -7.95
CA GLU A 209 -4.51 -24.69 -6.58
C GLU A 209 -5.94 -25.24 -6.55
N LEU A 210 -6.83 -24.70 -7.39
CA LEU A 210 -8.20 -25.21 -7.54
C LEU A 210 -8.22 -26.65 -8.05
N ASP A 211 -7.42 -26.97 -9.07
CA ASP A 211 -7.37 -28.33 -9.63
C ASP A 211 -6.83 -29.36 -8.61
N LYS A 212 -5.91 -28.96 -7.72
CA LYS A 212 -5.45 -29.81 -6.60
C LYS A 212 -6.48 -30.02 -5.50
N SER A 213 -7.51 -29.18 -5.44
CA SER A 213 -8.58 -29.27 -4.45
C SER A 213 -9.76 -30.14 -4.90
N ASP A 214 -9.75 -30.59 -6.17
CA ASP A 214 -10.72 -31.52 -6.76
C ASP A 214 -10.29 -33.01 -6.69
N ASP A 215 -9.03 -33.29 -6.33
CA ASP A 215 -8.48 -34.64 -6.09
C ASP A 215 -8.59 -35.08 -4.62
#